data_AF-A0A9D5FV58-F1
#
_entry.id   AF-A0A9D5FV58-F1
#
_cell.length_a   1.000
_cell.length_b   1.000
_cell.length_c   1.000
_cell.angle_alpha   90.00
_cell.angle_beta   90.00
_cell.angle_gamma   90.00
#
_symmetry.space_group_name_H-M   'P 1'
#
loop_
_entity.id
_entity.type
_entity.pdbx_description
1 polymer ?
#
loop_
_entity_poly.entity_id
_entity_poly.type
_entity_poly.pdbx_seq_one_letter_code
_entity_poly.pdbx_strand_id
1 'polypeptide(L)'
;MDNFYKDDTLIMRILCAVLFLSFTFVYLYFYQADILAVTQHVLSGGTTHYNRTIGSILITIVLWLVQLGVFSCTQLRRRAHAITYAPSLLLLAILTDVSPHIDRESYLGNWLWLFPLLMLCYGIVLWIIRQLESIERPLNSMGVFSRIVWINLAQMVILIIIVCNIGSSDKTFHYRMRIESDIISNNFQHATTVGIHASDTDSSLTMLRIWTLSEQGQLGERLFEYPLIGSSDAMLPNGTTVKLMMAPEGKLYKHLGVVFREKMTPKQYLQKLHEKHFATKAAHDWLLCAYLLDGDIDRFAQNIKRFYNIDGTLPKHYREALILYRHLRQHPLFVYHSDVMNVDYDDYMDIIRKSKTQDERRYLLRQSYGKTYWFYYFEKLQERVKRTS
;
A
#
# COMPACT_ATOMS: atom_id res chain seq x y z
N MET A 1 38.17 17.41 -40.50
CA MET A 1 38.43 17.00 -39.10
C MET A 1 37.31 17.38 -38.11
N ASP A 2 36.21 18.02 -38.54
CA ASP A 2 35.07 18.40 -37.66
C ASP A 2 33.99 17.31 -37.47
N ASN A 3 34.04 16.21 -38.21
CA ASN A 3 33.01 15.17 -38.13
C ASN A 3 33.16 14.25 -36.90
N PHE A 4 34.35 14.15 -36.30
CA PHE A 4 34.59 13.24 -35.17
C PHE A 4 34.26 13.84 -33.78
N TYR A 5 34.28 15.18 -33.62
CA TYR A 5 33.93 15.83 -32.34
C TYR A 5 32.41 15.79 -32.03
N LYS A 6 31.58 15.54 -33.06
CA LYS A 6 30.11 15.49 -32.94
C LYS A 6 29.62 14.19 -32.31
N ASP A 7 30.33 13.08 -32.46
CA ASP A 7 29.85 11.74 -32.08
C ASP A 7 29.69 11.57 -30.58
N ASP A 8 30.67 11.94 -29.76
CA ASP A 8 30.63 11.70 -28.31
C ASP A 8 29.50 12.47 -27.60
N THR A 9 29.27 13.72 -28.01
CA THR A 9 28.18 14.53 -27.44
C THR A 9 26.81 14.03 -27.89
N LEU A 10 26.71 13.43 -29.07
CA LEU A 10 25.50 12.82 -29.57
C LEU A 10 25.22 11.50 -28.84
N ILE A 11 26.23 10.65 -28.68
CA ILE A 11 26.15 9.39 -27.92
C ILE A 11 25.73 9.67 -26.47
N MET A 12 26.36 10.61 -25.78
CA MET A 12 26.00 11.00 -24.41
C MET A 12 24.53 11.43 -24.31
N ARG A 13 24.04 12.26 -25.25
CA ARG A 13 22.65 12.72 -25.26
C ARG A 13 21.67 11.58 -25.49
N ILE A 14 21.99 10.67 -26.42
CA ILE A 14 21.18 9.47 -26.65
C ILE A 14 21.11 8.64 -25.37
N LEU A 15 22.25 8.40 -24.71
CA LEU A 15 22.29 7.61 -23.47
C LEU A 15 21.48 8.28 -22.35
N CYS A 16 21.62 9.59 -22.13
CA CYS A 16 20.82 10.33 -21.15
C CYS A 16 19.32 10.29 -21.48
N ALA A 17 18.95 10.43 -22.77
CA ALA A 17 17.56 10.36 -23.20
C ALA A 17 16.97 8.96 -23.00
N VAL A 18 17.69 7.91 -23.39
CA VAL A 18 17.28 6.51 -23.17
C VAL A 18 17.13 6.23 -21.68
N LEU A 19 18.10 6.66 -20.85
CA LEU A 19 18.01 6.49 -19.40
C LEU A 19 16.80 7.23 -18.82
N PHE A 20 16.58 8.48 -19.21
CA PHE A 20 15.44 9.27 -18.76
C PHE A 20 14.09 8.65 -19.16
N LEU A 21 13.92 8.28 -20.43
CA LEU A 21 12.68 7.70 -20.95
C LEU A 21 12.40 6.33 -20.32
N SER A 22 13.43 5.47 -20.22
CA SER A 22 13.30 4.15 -19.62
C SER A 22 12.97 4.25 -18.13
N PHE A 23 13.69 5.08 -17.36
CA PHE A 23 13.40 5.34 -15.96
C PHE A 23 11.99 5.89 -15.75
N THR A 24 11.63 6.97 -16.45
CA THR A 24 10.33 7.63 -16.25
C THR A 24 9.17 6.68 -16.56
N PHE A 25 9.27 5.92 -17.65
CA PHE A 25 8.25 4.93 -17.99
C PHE A 25 8.17 3.80 -16.96
N VAL A 26 9.30 3.20 -16.56
CA VAL A 26 9.31 2.09 -15.59
C VAL A 26 8.81 2.56 -14.22
N TYR A 27 9.22 3.75 -13.79
CA TYR A 27 8.80 4.36 -12.53
C TYR A 27 7.30 4.63 -12.49
N LEU A 28 6.75 5.28 -13.54
CA LEU A 28 5.31 5.57 -13.62
C LEU A 28 4.49 4.29 -13.78
N TYR A 29 4.93 3.39 -14.65
CA TYR A 29 4.19 2.19 -14.96
C TYR A 29 4.23 1.22 -13.78
N PHE A 30 5.40 0.78 -13.32
CA PHE A 30 5.50 -0.28 -12.33
C PHE A 30 5.36 0.17 -10.89
N TYR A 31 5.79 1.37 -10.55
CA TYR A 31 5.86 1.82 -9.16
C TYR A 31 4.74 2.80 -8.79
N GLN A 32 4.48 3.83 -9.60
CA GLN A 32 3.56 4.91 -9.24
C GLN A 32 2.15 4.82 -9.87
N ALA A 33 1.84 3.77 -10.62
CA ALA A 33 0.57 3.68 -11.34
C ALA A 33 -0.66 3.72 -10.43
N ASP A 34 -0.63 3.02 -9.30
CA ASP A 34 -1.76 2.97 -8.36
C ASP A 34 -1.90 4.32 -7.61
N ILE A 35 -0.80 5.02 -7.35
CA ILE A 35 -0.77 6.36 -6.76
C ILE A 35 -1.34 7.42 -7.71
N LEU A 36 -1.00 7.32 -9.00
CA LEU A 36 -1.57 8.19 -10.03
C LEU A 36 -3.06 7.91 -10.25
N ALA A 37 -3.48 6.64 -10.14
CA ALA A 37 -4.88 6.26 -10.22
C ALA A 37 -5.71 6.90 -9.11
N VAL A 38 -5.26 6.83 -7.86
CA VAL A 38 -5.97 7.51 -6.75
C VAL A 38 -5.93 9.02 -6.89
N THR A 39 -4.80 9.59 -7.32
CA THR A 39 -4.68 11.04 -7.51
C THR A 39 -5.68 11.54 -8.55
N GLN A 40 -5.76 10.89 -9.71
CA GLN A 40 -6.74 11.23 -10.73
C GLN A 40 -8.18 11.02 -10.23
N HIS A 41 -8.45 9.91 -9.54
CA HIS A 41 -9.78 9.61 -9.02
C HIS A 41 -10.25 10.68 -8.02
N VAL A 42 -9.42 11.02 -7.03
CA VAL A 42 -9.74 12.02 -6.00
C VAL A 42 -9.89 13.41 -6.61
N LEU A 43 -8.96 13.85 -7.47
CA LEU A 43 -9.02 15.17 -8.11
C LEU A 43 -10.20 15.32 -9.08
N SER A 44 -10.67 14.23 -9.68
CA SER A 44 -11.84 14.25 -10.58
C SER A 44 -13.18 14.03 -9.87
N GLY A 45 -13.19 13.91 -8.54
CA GLY A 45 -14.40 13.60 -7.76
C GLY A 45 -14.99 12.23 -8.09
N GLY A 46 -14.16 11.29 -8.54
CA GLY A 46 -14.55 9.93 -8.89
C GLY A 46 -15.11 9.72 -10.29
N THR A 47 -14.99 10.71 -11.17
CA THR A 47 -15.56 10.64 -12.53
C THR A 47 -14.65 9.97 -13.55
N THR A 48 -13.34 9.95 -13.30
CA THR A 48 -12.36 9.48 -14.29
C THR A 48 -11.56 8.28 -13.80
N HIS A 49 -11.17 7.41 -14.74
CA HIS A 49 -10.33 6.25 -14.50
C HIS A 49 -8.96 6.44 -15.13
N TYR A 50 -7.91 6.17 -14.36
CA TYR A 50 -6.54 6.18 -14.87
C TYR A 50 -6.22 4.87 -15.59
N ASN A 51 -5.78 4.97 -16.84
CA ASN A 51 -5.19 3.84 -17.55
C ASN A 51 -3.67 3.89 -17.43
N ARG A 52 -3.10 2.90 -16.75
CA ARG A 52 -1.67 2.77 -16.48
C ARG A 52 -0.79 2.84 -17.74
N THR A 53 -1.19 2.23 -18.85
CA THR A 53 -0.40 2.25 -20.10
C THR A 53 -0.39 3.64 -20.73
N ILE A 54 -1.58 4.18 -20.98
CA ILE A 54 -1.77 5.48 -21.64
C ILE A 54 -1.16 6.60 -20.78
N GLY A 55 -1.44 6.59 -19.48
CA GLY A 55 -0.94 7.59 -18.54
C GLY A 55 0.59 7.60 -18.46
N SER A 56 1.23 6.45 -18.35
CA SER A 56 2.70 6.37 -18.28
C SER A 56 3.36 6.86 -19.57
N ILE A 57 2.82 6.48 -20.74
CA ILE A 57 3.33 6.94 -22.04
C ILE A 57 3.14 8.46 -22.20
N LEU A 58 1.93 8.95 -21.93
CA LEU A 58 1.57 10.36 -22.08
C LEU A 58 2.44 11.26 -21.20
N ILE A 59 2.54 10.93 -19.90
CA ILE A 59 3.36 11.70 -18.94
C ILE A 59 4.83 11.67 -19.37
N THR A 60 5.36 10.51 -19.78
CA THR A 60 6.75 10.39 -20.25
C THR A 60 7.01 11.29 -21.46
N ILE A 61 6.10 11.31 -22.44
CA ILE A 61 6.21 12.19 -23.63
C ILE A 61 6.18 13.66 -23.22
N VAL A 62 5.24 14.06 -22.37
CA VAL A 62 5.12 15.46 -21.91
C VAL A 62 6.40 15.91 -21.20
N LEU A 63 6.92 15.10 -20.28
CA LEU A 63 8.16 15.42 -19.56
C LEU A 63 9.38 15.45 -20.49
N TRP A 64 9.41 14.61 -21.52
CA TRP A 64 10.44 14.65 -22.54
C TRP A 64 10.35 15.93 -23.40
N LEU A 65 9.15 16.37 -23.79
CA LEU A 65 8.95 17.64 -24.49
C LEU A 65 9.40 18.85 -23.65
N VAL A 66 9.13 18.83 -22.34
CA VAL A 66 9.66 19.85 -21.42
C VAL A 66 11.19 19.87 -21.45
N GLN A 67 11.83 18.70 -21.44
CA GLN A 67 13.29 18.62 -21.53
C GLN A 67 13.82 19.18 -22.86
N LEU A 68 13.16 18.87 -23.99
CA LEU A 68 13.53 19.43 -25.29
C LEU A 68 13.38 20.96 -25.32
N GLY A 69 12.34 21.51 -24.69
CA GLY A 69 12.16 22.95 -24.53
C GLY A 69 13.28 23.58 -23.70
N VAL A 70 13.60 23.01 -22.53
CA VAL A 70 14.70 23.45 -21.67
C VAL A 70 16.03 23.37 -22.41
N PHE A 71 16.31 22.28 -23.12
CA PHE A 71 17.51 22.13 -23.93
C PHE A 71 17.60 23.17 -25.05
N SER A 72 16.48 23.49 -25.70
CA SER A 72 16.42 24.51 -26.76
C SER A 72 16.77 25.90 -26.23
N CYS A 73 16.31 26.26 -25.03
CA CYS A 73 16.64 27.53 -24.35
C CYS A 73 18.06 27.57 -23.78
N THR A 74 18.52 26.46 -23.20
CA THR A 74 19.80 26.39 -22.47
C THR A 74 21.00 26.07 -23.36
N GLN A 75 20.80 25.33 -24.44
CA GLN A 75 21.82 24.87 -25.38
C GLN A 75 23.06 24.24 -24.71
N LEU A 76 22.90 23.63 -23.53
CA LEU A 76 23.97 22.96 -22.78
C LEU A 76 24.35 21.65 -23.47
N ARG A 77 25.49 21.64 -24.16
CA ARG A 77 25.87 20.58 -25.09
C ARG A 77 26.92 19.60 -24.55
N ARG A 78 27.56 19.90 -23.42
CA ARG A 78 28.75 19.19 -22.91
C ARG A 78 28.54 18.56 -21.52
N ARG A 79 29.29 18.97 -20.50
CA ARG A 79 29.35 18.32 -19.17
C ARG A 79 28.08 18.49 -18.32
N ALA A 80 27.29 19.52 -18.62
CA ALA A 80 26.09 19.88 -17.88
C ALA A 80 24.80 19.54 -18.63
N HIS A 81 24.85 18.66 -19.63
CA HIS A 81 23.67 18.32 -20.42
C HIS A 81 22.59 17.64 -19.56
N ALA A 82 22.96 16.77 -18.62
CA ALA A 82 22.03 16.08 -17.72
C ALA A 82 21.17 17.05 -16.88
N ILE A 83 21.68 18.25 -16.59
CA ILE A 83 20.96 19.28 -15.82
C ILE A 83 19.73 19.78 -16.58
N THR A 84 19.70 19.66 -17.91
CA THR A 84 18.51 19.99 -18.71
C THR A 84 17.29 19.09 -18.41
N TYR A 85 17.51 17.90 -17.83
CA TYR A 85 16.46 16.99 -17.38
C TYR A 85 15.91 17.34 -15.99
N ALA A 86 16.59 18.22 -15.23
CA ALA A 86 16.20 18.51 -13.85
C ALA A 86 14.78 19.08 -13.72
N PRO A 87 14.30 20.02 -14.57
CA PRO A 87 12.91 20.47 -14.50
C PRO A 87 11.88 19.36 -14.77
N SER A 88 12.14 18.50 -15.75
CA SER A 88 11.27 17.37 -16.06
C SER A 88 11.21 16.34 -14.93
N LEU A 89 12.37 16.02 -14.33
CA LEU A 89 12.45 15.11 -13.19
C LEU A 89 11.84 15.73 -11.92
N LEU A 90 11.96 17.04 -11.72
CA LEU A 90 11.30 17.75 -10.63
C LEU A 90 9.78 17.71 -10.78
N LEU A 91 9.25 17.95 -11.98
CA LEU A 91 7.82 17.80 -12.26
C LEU A 91 7.34 16.36 -12.03
N LEU A 92 8.13 15.36 -12.42
CA LEU A 92 7.85 13.95 -12.12
C LEU A 92 7.81 13.68 -10.61
N ALA A 93 8.76 14.24 -9.86
CA ALA A 93 8.82 14.12 -8.41
C ALA A 93 7.56 14.70 -7.76
N ILE A 94 7.20 15.94 -8.12
CA ILE A 94 5.98 16.62 -7.63
C ILE A 94 4.73 15.83 -8.00
N LEU A 95 4.67 15.32 -9.23
CA LEU A 95 3.52 14.56 -9.72
C LEU A 95 3.28 13.27 -8.91
N THR A 96 4.33 12.72 -8.31
CA THR A 96 4.28 11.46 -7.58
C THR A 96 4.42 11.63 -6.07
N ASP A 97 4.63 12.85 -5.58
CA ASP A 97 4.63 13.20 -4.16
C ASP A 97 3.19 13.36 -3.66
N VAL A 98 2.56 12.22 -3.41
CA VAL A 98 1.17 12.12 -2.96
C VAL A 98 1.13 11.65 -1.51
N SER A 99 0.53 12.48 -0.66
CA SER A 99 0.22 12.13 0.73
C SER A 99 -0.89 11.08 0.79
N PRO A 100 -0.81 10.09 1.72
CA PRO A 100 -1.92 9.17 2.01
C PRO A 100 -3.24 9.85 2.42
N HIS A 101 -3.20 11.15 2.73
CA HIS A 101 -4.34 11.97 3.16
C HIS A 101 -4.77 12.99 2.09
N ILE A 102 -4.57 12.68 0.81
CA ILE A 102 -4.95 13.52 -0.34
C ILE A 102 -6.44 13.94 -0.36
N ASP A 103 -7.31 13.27 0.39
CA ASP A 103 -8.72 13.63 0.57
C ASP A 103 -8.94 14.88 1.43
N ARG A 104 -7.98 15.23 2.28
CA ARG A 104 -8.06 16.36 3.22
C ARG A 104 -6.99 17.41 2.97
N GLU A 105 -5.80 16.96 2.58
CA GLU A 105 -4.67 17.83 2.34
C GLU A 105 -4.65 18.30 0.89
N SER A 106 -4.21 19.54 0.67
CA SER A 106 -4.02 20.06 -0.68
C SER A 106 -2.89 19.31 -1.36
N TYR A 107 -3.19 18.64 -2.48
CA TYR A 107 -2.23 17.87 -3.28
C TYR A 107 -0.92 18.63 -3.57
N LEU A 108 -1.01 19.90 -3.99
CA LEU A 108 0.19 20.71 -4.28
C LEU A 108 0.84 21.32 -3.04
N GLY A 109 0.13 21.47 -1.93
CA GLY A 109 0.61 22.02 -0.65
C GLY A 109 1.82 22.96 -0.75
N ASN A 110 2.96 22.49 -0.26
CA ASN A 110 4.23 23.23 -0.20
C ASN A 110 4.87 23.47 -1.59
N TRP A 111 4.55 22.65 -2.59
CA TRP A 111 5.09 22.77 -3.94
C TRP A 111 4.66 24.05 -4.65
N LEU A 112 3.54 24.66 -4.25
CA LEU A 112 3.09 25.95 -4.82
C LEU A 112 4.15 27.06 -4.70
N TRP A 113 4.89 27.09 -3.59
CA TRP A 113 5.96 28.07 -3.36
C TRP A 113 7.36 27.48 -3.56
N LEU A 114 7.54 26.19 -3.23
CA LEU A 114 8.83 25.53 -3.37
C LEU A 114 9.24 25.35 -4.85
N PHE A 115 8.29 25.04 -5.74
CA PHE A 115 8.62 24.86 -7.15
C PHE A 115 9.14 26.14 -7.82
N PRO A 116 8.47 27.31 -7.70
CA PRO A 116 9.02 28.58 -8.20
C PRO A 116 10.41 28.91 -7.64
N LEU A 117 10.61 28.68 -6.33
CA LEU A 117 11.89 28.92 -5.66
C LEU A 117 13.00 28.01 -6.23
N LEU A 118 12.73 26.71 -6.40
CA LEU A 118 13.69 25.77 -6.98
C LEU A 118 13.99 26.10 -8.45
N MET A 119 13.00 26.55 -9.21
CA MET A 119 13.20 27.00 -10.60
C MET A 119 14.05 28.28 -10.69
N LEU A 120 13.92 29.21 -9.72
CA LEU A 120 14.79 30.38 -9.61
C LEU A 120 16.24 29.95 -9.32
N CYS A 121 16.45 29.09 -8.32
CA CYS A 121 17.75 28.52 -8.00
C CYS A 121 18.37 27.78 -9.20
N TYR A 122 17.56 26.99 -9.90
CA TYR A 122 17.97 26.31 -11.12
C TYR A 122 18.45 27.30 -12.19
N GLY A 123 17.74 28.43 -12.39
CA GLY A 123 18.16 29.49 -13.28
C GLY A 123 19.52 30.10 -12.92
N ILE A 124 19.76 30.35 -11.62
CA ILE A 124 21.06 30.83 -11.11
C ILE A 124 22.16 29.80 -11.38
N VAL A 125 21.91 28.53 -11.09
CA VAL A 125 22.86 27.44 -11.35
C VAL A 125 23.19 27.35 -12.85
N LEU A 126 22.19 27.42 -13.72
CA LEU A 126 22.40 27.44 -15.17
C LEU A 126 23.24 28.63 -15.63
N TRP A 127 23.02 29.81 -15.04
CA TRP A 127 23.79 31.01 -15.35
C TRP A 127 25.27 30.83 -14.98
N ILE A 128 25.56 30.31 -13.77
CA ILE A 128 26.92 29.99 -13.32
C ILE A 128 27.58 28.95 -14.23
N ILE A 129 26.86 27.87 -14.55
CA ILE A 129 27.38 26.78 -15.40
C ILE A 129 27.73 27.30 -16.79
N ARG A 130 26.88 28.16 -17.38
CA ARG A 130 27.16 28.78 -18.68
C ARG A 130 28.43 29.64 -18.63
N GLN A 131 28.64 30.38 -17.55
CA GLN A 131 29.85 31.18 -17.37
C GLN A 131 31.10 30.28 -17.29
N LEU A 132 31.02 29.16 -16.55
CA LEU A 132 32.11 28.19 -16.43
C LEU A 132 32.38 27.43 -17.75
N GLU A 133 31.35 27.05 -18.50
CA GLU A 133 31.48 26.35 -19.79
C GLU A 133 32.21 27.22 -20.83
N SER A 134 32.08 28.54 -20.77
CA SER A 134 32.82 29.47 -21.63
C SER A 134 34.35 29.44 -21.41
N ILE A 135 34.78 29.01 -20.22
CA ILE A 135 36.20 28.98 -19.79
C ILE A 135 36.83 27.60 -20.07
N GLU A 136 36.02 26.56 -20.23
CA GLU A 136 36.50 25.18 -20.37
C GLU A 136 37.06 24.88 -21.77
N ARG A 137 38.31 24.38 -21.80
CA ARG A 137 38.95 23.84 -23.01
C ARG A 137 38.31 22.51 -23.41
N PRO A 138 38.14 22.24 -24.72
CA PRO A 138 37.54 21.00 -25.19
C PRO A 138 38.44 19.80 -24.79
N LEU A 139 37.90 18.87 -23.99
CA LEU A 139 38.63 17.64 -23.64
C LEU A 139 38.43 16.60 -24.74
N ASN A 140 39.53 16.08 -25.24
CA ASN A 140 39.57 14.92 -26.12
C ASN A 140 39.44 13.66 -25.27
N SER A 141 38.25 13.08 -25.19
CA SER A 141 38.06 11.71 -24.69
C SER A 141 37.00 11.03 -25.53
N MET A 142 37.41 10.03 -26.32
CA MET A 142 36.55 9.38 -27.32
C MET A 142 35.80 8.17 -26.73
N GLY A 143 34.54 8.00 -27.15
CA GLY A 143 33.73 6.79 -26.95
C GLY A 143 32.82 6.80 -25.72
N VAL A 144 32.12 5.67 -25.51
CA VAL A 144 31.17 5.45 -24.40
C VAL A 144 31.84 5.56 -23.02
N PHE A 145 33.15 5.30 -22.96
CA PHE A 145 33.97 5.45 -21.75
C PHE A 145 34.54 6.86 -21.57
N SER A 146 34.07 7.84 -22.35
CA SER A 146 34.50 9.23 -22.20
C SER A 146 34.08 9.80 -20.84
N ARG A 147 34.93 10.68 -20.29
CA ARG A 147 34.66 11.36 -19.02
C ARG A 147 33.36 12.17 -19.06
N ILE A 148 33.01 12.71 -20.24
CA ILE A 148 31.81 13.52 -20.43
C ILE A 148 30.53 12.67 -20.31
N VAL A 149 30.51 11.48 -20.89
CA VAL A 149 29.38 10.54 -20.77
C VAL A 149 29.17 10.19 -19.30
N TRP A 150 30.21 9.73 -18.60
CA TRP A 150 30.09 9.29 -17.21
C TRP A 150 29.71 10.40 -16.23
N ILE A 151 30.19 11.63 -16.41
CA ILE A 151 29.76 12.77 -15.58
C ILE A 151 28.25 13.02 -15.75
N ASN A 152 27.76 13.06 -16.98
CA ASN A 152 26.33 13.28 -17.24
C ASN A 152 25.48 12.11 -16.73
N LEU A 153 25.92 10.86 -16.91
CA LEU A 153 25.21 9.70 -16.36
C LEU A 153 25.17 9.72 -14.83
N ALA A 154 26.28 10.08 -14.16
CA ALA A 154 26.30 10.23 -12.71
C ALA A 154 25.32 11.33 -12.24
N GLN A 155 25.25 12.45 -12.94
CA GLN A 155 24.26 13.51 -12.66
C GLN A 155 22.83 13.01 -12.86
N MET A 156 22.55 12.25 -13.92
CA MET A 156 21.22 11.63 -14.12
C MET A 156 20.85 10.69 -12.97
N VAL A 157 21.79 9.86 -12.50
CA VAL A 157 21.57 8.98 -11.35
C VAL A 157 21.24 9.78 -10.09
N ILE A 158 21.95 10.87 -9.82
CA ILE A 158 21.65 11.75 -8.68
C ILE A 158 20.24 12.32 -8.80
N LEU A 159 19.86 12.82 -9.97
CA LEU A 159 18.50 13.35 -10.19
C LEU A 159 17.43 12.27 -10.01
N ILE A 160 17.67 11.05 -10.49
CA ILE A 160 16.78 9.91 -10.30
C ILE A 160 16.62 9.55 -8.82
N ILE A 161 17.72 9.52 -8.06
CA ILE A 161 17.68 9.26 -6.62
C ILE A 161 16.83 10.33 -5.93
N ILE A 162 16.97 11.60 -6.30
CA ILE A 162 16.15 12.69 -5.77
C ILE A 162 14.66 12.44 -6.06
N VAL A 163 14.29 12.06 -7.28
CA VAL A 163 12.90 11.71 -7.62
C VAL A 163 12.38 10.58 -6.73
N CYS A 164 13.17 9.52 -6.53
CA CYS A 164 12.77 8.39 -5.71
C CYS A 164 12.62 8.73 -4.21
N ASN A 165 13.34 9.74 -3.71
CA ASN A 165 13.21 10.19 -2.33
C ASN A 165 12.02 11.14 -2.12
N ILE A 166 11.65 11.91 -3.14
CA ILE A 166 10.52 12.83 -3.09
C ILE A 166 9.19 12.11 -3.34
N GLY A 167 9.16 11.19 -4.32
CA GLY A 167 7.93 10.50 -4.68
C GLY A 167 7.39 9.61 -3.55
N SER A 168 6.08 9.37 -3.56
CA SER A 168 5.38 8.62 -2.53
C SER A 168 5.96 7.21 -2.40
N SER A 169 6.56 6.92 -1.24
CA SER A 169 7.20 5.65 -0.89
C SER A 169 6.51 4.89 0.24
N ASP A 170 5.31 5.33 0.66
CA ASP A 170 4.54 4.66 1.71
C ASP A 170 3.98 3.33 1.19
N LYS A 171 4.63 2.23 1.60
CA LYS A 171 4.25 0.87 1.21
C LYS A 171 2.81 0.53 1.59
N THR A 172 2.34 0.97 2.75
CA THR A 172 0.97 0.69 3.21
C THR A 172 -0.03 1.38 2.31
N PHE A 173 0.25 2.63 1.94
CA PHE A 173 -0.59 3.37 0.99
C PHE A 173 -0.60 2.70 -0.40
N HIS A 174 0.56 2.29 -0.91
CA HIS A 174 0.66 1.51 -2.16
C HIS A 174 -0.17 0.22 -2.11
N TYR A 175 -0.09 -0.56 -1.03
CA TYR A 175 -0.89 -1.78 -0.87
C TYR A 175 -2.39 -1.49 -0.85
N ARG A 176 -2.82 -0.44 -0.16
CA ARG A 176 -4.23 -0.02 -0.13
C ARG A 176 -4.73 0.33 -1.53
N MET A 177 -4.00 1.18 -2.24
CA MET A 177 -4.43 1.64 -3.57
C MET A 177 -4.44 0.49 -4.58
N ARG A 178 -3.46 -0.42 -4.49
CA ARG A 178 -3.44 -1.64 -5.29
C ARG A 178 -4.67 -2.52 -5.02
N ILE A 179 -5.00 -2.78 -3.76
CA ILE A 179 -6.18 -3.58 -3.40
C ILE A 179 -7.47 -2.90 -3.86
N GLU A 180 -7.62 -1.59 -3.68
CA GLU A 180 -8.81 -0.88 -4.13
C GLU A 180 -8.96 -0.92 -5.67
N SER A 181 -7.85 -0.78 -6.41
CA SER A 181 -7.82 -0.95 -7.87
C SER A 181 -8.24 -2.37 -8.29
N ASP A 182 -7.77 -3.40 -7.58
CA ASP A 182 -8.17 -4.79 -7.80
C ASP A 182 -9.66 -5.01 -7.45
N ILE A 183 -10.19 -4.39 -6.40
CA ILE A 183 -11.62 -4.43 -6.04
C ILE A 183 -12.46 -3.80 -7.14
N ILE A 184 -12.06 -2.65 -7.69
CA ILE A 184 -12.76 -1.97 -8.79
C ILE A 184 -12.81 -2.87 -10.02
N SER A 185 -11.69 -3.53 -10.34
CA SER A 185 -11.58 -4.46 -11.47
C SER A 185 -12.13 -5.87 -11.20
N ASN A 186 -12.71 -6.12 -10.02
CA ASN A 186 -13.19 -7.43 -9.55
C ASN A 186 -12.12 -8.53 -9.47
N ASN A 187 -10.83 -8.16 -9.41
CA ASN A 187 -9.72 -9.10 -9.28
C ASN A 187 -9.39 -9.41 -7.81
N PHE A 188 -10.35 -10.00 -7.10
CA PHE A 188 -10.20 -10.29 -5.67
C PHE A 188 -9.10 -11.33 -5.38
N GLN A 189 -8.82 -12.24 -6.31
CA GLN A 189 -7.74 -13.22 -6.16
C GLN A 189 -6.39 -12.51 -6.01
N HIS A 190 -6.05 -11.60 -6.93
CA HIS A 190 -4.81 -10.83 -6.82
C HIS A 190 -4.81 -9.95 -5.57
N ALA A 191 -5.93 -9.30 -5.25
CA ALA A 191 -6.05 -8.43 -4.08
C ALA A 191 -5.65 -9.11 -2.77
N THR A 192 -6.01 -10.38 -2.57
CA THR A 192 -5.62 -11.13 -1.36
C THR A 192 -4.12 -11.41 -1.24
N THR A 193 -3.37 -11.33 -2.33
CA THR A 193 -1.90 -11.55 -2.34
C THR A 193 -1.12 -10.28 -2.03
N VAL A 194 -1.73 -9.11 -2.22
CA VAL A 194 -1.08 -7.80 -2.07
C VAL A 194 -0.70 -7.57 -0.60
N GLY A 195 0.60 -7.38 -0.36
CA GLY A 195 1.11 -7.05 0.97
C GLY A 195 0.91 -8.14 2.03
N ILE A 196 0.72 -9.41 1.64
CA ILE A 196 0.50 -10.52 2.60
C ILE A 196 1.70 -10.73 3.55
N HIS A 197 2.92 -10.46 3.08
CA HIS A 197 4.16 -10.58 3.86
C HIS A 197 4.65 -9.26 4.47
N ALA A 198 3.92 -8.16 4.27
CA ALA A 198 4.30 -6.87 4.83
C ALA A 198 4.21 -6.90 6.35
N SER A 199 5.16 -6.28 7.05
CA SER A 199 5.05 -6.07 8.51
C SER A 199 4.05 -4.97 8.83
N ASP A 200 4.05 -3.94 8.01
CA ASP A 200 3.34 -2.70 8.24
C ASP A 200 1.90 -2.83 7.76
N THR A 201 0.99 -2.23 8.51
CA THR A 201 -0.43 -2.23 8.20
C THR A 201 -1.10 -1.05 8.89
N ASP A 202 -2.29 -0.69 8.43
CA ASP A 202 -3.18 0.26 9.09
C ASP A 202 -4.61 -0.30 9.18
N SER A 203 -5.53 0.45 9.77
CA SER A 203 -6.94 0.05 9.89
C SER A 203 -7.64 -0.05 8.54
N SER A 204 -7.28 0.80 7.57
CA SER A 204 -7.86 0.78 6.22
C SER A 204 -7.45 -0.47 5.44
N LEU A 205 -6.16 -0.85 5.50
CA LEU A 205 -5.64 -2.07 4.90
C LEU A 205 -6.22 -3.32 5.56
N THR A 206 -6.46 -3.27 6.88
CA THR A 206 -7.15 -4.35 7.60
C THR A 206 -8.57 -4.55 7.06
N MET A 207 -9.33 -3.45 6.87
CA MET A 207 -10.65 -3.50 6.27
C MET A 207 -10.63 -4.09 4.85
N LEU A 208 -9.70 -3.62 4.01
CA LEU A 208 -9.56 -4.08 2.62
C LEU A 208 -9.24 -5.58 2.54
N ARG A 209 -8.40 -6.10 3.45
CA ARG A 209 -8.12 -7.53 3.57
C ARG A 209 -9.37 -8.32 3.97
N ILE A 210 -10.14 -7.83 4.94
CA ILE A 210 -11.41 -8.45 5.34
C ILE A 210 -12.38 -8.51 4.16
N TRP A 211 -12.52 -7.41 3.42
CA TRP A 211 -13.40 -7.35 2.26
C TRP A 211 -12.97 -8.34 1.18
N THR A 212 -11.71 -8.29 0.76
CA THR A 212 -11.20 -9.18 -0.30
C THR A 212 -11.26 -10.66 0.08
N LEU A 213 -10.94 -11.02 1.33
CA LEU A 213 -11.08 -12.40 1.82
C LEU A 213 -12.55 -12.85 1.85
N SER A 214 -13.47 -11.96 2.20
CA SER A 214 -14.90 -12.29 2.21
C SER A 214 -15.46 -12.54 0.81
N GLU A 215 -15.04 -11.75 -0.18
CA GLU A 215 -15.40 -11.95 -1.59
C GLU A 215 -14.86 -13.28 -2.14
N GLN A 216 -13.79 -13.82 -1.54
CA GLN A 216 -13.24 -15.14 -1.85
C GLN A 216 -13.81 -16.27 -0.97
N GLY A 217 -14.67 -15.97 0.00
CA GLY A 217 -15.17 -16.97 0.97
C GLY A 217 -14.08 -17.54 1.89
N GLN A 218 -12.98 -16.81 2.08
CA GLN A 218 -11.81 -17.23 2.87
C GLN A 218 -11.65 -16.44 4.18
N LEU A 219 -12.65 -15.64 4.56
CA LEU A 219 -12.53 -14.74 5.71
C LEU A 219 -12.26 -15.51 7.02
N GLY A 220 -13.06 -16.52 7.34
CA GLY A 220 -12.83 -17.37 8.51
C GLY A 220 -11.58 -18.27 8.43
N GLU A 221 -11.02 -18.46 7.24
CA GLU A 221 -9.87 -19.35 7.01
C GLU A 221 -8.53 -18.63 7.17
N ARG A 222 -8.45 -17.37 6.72
CA ARG A 222 -7.16 -16.71 6.51
C ARG A 222 -7.00 -15.36 7.20
N LEU A 223 -8.05 -14.79 7.82
CA LEU A 223 -8.00 -13.44 8.39
C LEU A 223 -6.79 -13.21 9.30
N PHE A 224 -6.49 -14.15 10.20
CA PHE A 224 -5.40 -14.02 11.18
C PHE A 224 -4.02 -14.42 10.63
N GLU A 225 -3.94 -14.78 9.35
CA GLU A 225 -2.65 -14.94 8.65
C GLU A 225 -2.07 -13.60 8.18
N TYR A 226 -2.89 -12.55 8.16
CA TYR A 226 -2.48 -11.21 7.76
C TYR A 226 -2.08 -10.36 8.99
N PRO A 227 -1.25 -9.32 8.79
CA PRO A 227 -1.13 -8.24 9.76
C PRO A 227 -2.48 -7.53 9.95
N LEU A 228 -2.92 -7.35 11.18
CA LEU A 228 -4.19 -6.72 11.52
C LEU A 228 -3.96 -5.58 12.51
N ILE A 229 -4.59 -4.43 12.27
CA ILE A 229 -4.67 -3.30 13.19
C ILE A 229 -6.12 -2.85 13.30
N GLY A 230 -6.49 -2.42 14.51
CA GLY A 230 -7.87 -2.14 14.88
C GLY A 230 -8.60 -3.36 15.44
N SER A 231 -9.81 -3.11 15.91
CA SER A 231 -10.77 -4.08 16.45
C SER A 231 -11.88 -4.30 15.41
N SER A 232 -13.07 -4.72 15.84
CA SER A 232 -14.26 -4.65 15.00
C SER A 232 -14.50 -3.26 14.38
N ASP A 233 -14.03 -2.17 15.02
CA ASP A 233 -14.15 -0.81 14.49
C ASP A 233 -13.38 -0.57 13.19
N ALA A 234 -12.39 -1.43 12.88
CA ALA A 234 -11.65 -1.35 11.65
C ALA A 234 -12.35 -2.07 10.48
N MET A 235 -13.48 -2.75 10.70
CA MET A 235 -14.07 -3.59 9.66
C MET A 235 -14.86 -2.80 8.61
N LEU A 236 -15.41 -1.63 8.93
CA LEU A 236 -16.17 -0.81 7.99
C LEU A 236 -15.66 0.62 7.93
N PRO A 237 -15.85 1.33 6.80
CA PRO A 237 -15.53 2.75 6.70
C PRO A 237 -16.20 3.55 7.82
N ASN A 238 -15.40 4.31 8.55
CA ASN A 238 -15.86 5.16 9.65
C ASN A 238 -15.52 6.65 9.41
N GLY A 239 -14.86 6.97 8.30
CA GLY A 239 -14.48 8.32 7.89
C GLY A 239 -13.32 8.92 8.70
N THR A 240 -12.81 8.22 9.72
CA THR A 240 -11.69 8.65 10.56
C THR A 240 -10.47 7.79 10.30
N THR A 241 -10.43 6.57 10.83
CA THR A 241 -9.30 5.63 10.75
C THR A 241 -9.41 4.66 9.58
N VAL A 242 -10.62 4.40 9.11
CA VAL A 242 -10.91 3.50 7.98
C VAL A 242 -11.56 4.30 6.86
N LYS A 243 -10.90 4.33 5.71
CA LYS A 243 -11.35 5.07 4.53
C LYS A 243 -11.06 4.29 3.26
N LEU A 244 -11.96 4.45 2.29
CA LEU A 244 -11.78 4.05 0.90
C LEU A 244 -11.48 5.30 0.07
N MET A 245 -10.51 5.22 -0.83
CA MET A 245 -10.10 6.36 -1.67
C MET A 245 -10.61 6.25 -3.11
N MET A 246 -10.82 5.02 -3.58
CA MET A 246 -11.23 4.70 -4.94
C MET A 246 -12.41 3.71 -4.97
N ALA A 247 -12.36 2.65 -4.18
CA ALA A 247 -13.37 1.61 -4.24
C ALA A 247 -14.73 2.13 -3.71
N PRO A 248 -15.84 1.89 -4.43
CA PRO A 248 -17.14 2.43 -4.04
C PRO A 248 -17.69 1.73 -2.79
N GLU A 249 -17.98 2.51 -1.74
CA GLU A 249 -18.53 1.97 -0.48
C GLU A 249 -19.83 1.19 -0.70
N GLY A 250 -20.66 1.61 -1.66
CA GLY A 250 -21.91 0.94 -1.99
C GLY A 250 -21.72 -0.52 -2.41
N LYS A 251 -20.57 -0.88 -3.02
CA LYS A 251 -20.25 -2.26 -3.38
C LYS A 251 -20.02 -3.11 -2.13
N LEU A 252 -19.29 -2.57 -1.15
CA LEU A 252 -19.07 -3.22 0.14
C LEU A 252 -20.40 -3.48 0.86
N TYR A 253 -21.24 -2.45 1.00
CA TYR A 253 -22.50 -2.63 1.71
C TYR A 253 -23.48 -3.56 0.99
N LYS A 254 -23.49 -3.57 -0.34
CA LYS A 254 -24.26 -4.54 -1.13
C LYS A 254 -23.81 -5.98 -0.89
N HIS A 255 -22.50 -6.21 -0.68
CA HIS A 255 -21.95 -7.52 -0.32
C HIS A 255 -22.47 -8.01 1.05
N LEU A 256 -22.69 -7.09 2.00
CA LEU A 256 -23.15 -7.39 3.36
C LEU A 256 -24.67 -7.47 3.48
N GLY A 257 -25.40 -6.71 2.67
CA GLY A 257 -26.86 -6.62 2.71
C GLY A 257 -27.36 -5.24 2.30
N VAL A 258 -27.75 -4.43 3.29
CA VAL A 258 -28.38 -3.12 3.08
C VAL A 258 -27.66 -1.99 3.80
N VAL A 259 -27.65 -0.80 3.23
CA VAL A 259 -27.10 0.39 3.90
C VAL A 259 -28.13 0.94 4.89
N PHE A 260 -27.74 1.07 6.17
CA PHE A 260 -28.53 1.82 7.14
C PHE A 260 -28.14 3.31 7.10
N ARG A 261 -29.13 4.20 7.23
CA ARG A 261 -28.89 5.66 7.28
C ARG A 261 -28.25 6.11 8.59
N GLU A 262 -28.52 5.38 9.66
CA GLU A 262 -28.00 5.67 10.99
C GLU A 262 -26.53 5.29 11.09
N LYS A 263 -25.70 6.19 11.65
CA LYS A 263 -24.30 5.90 11.93
C LYS A 263 -24.21 5.02 13.16
N MET A 264 -23.54 3.88 13.04
CA MET A 264 -23.33 2.94 14.14
C MET A 264 -21.95 2.30 14.02
N THR A 265 -21.45 1.72 15.12
CA THR A 265 -20.19 0.98 15.07
C THR A 265 -20.31 -0.21 14.11
N PRO A 266 -19.21 -0.67 13.48
CA PRO A 266 -19.29 -1.78 12.54
C PRO A 266 -19.90 -3.04 13.14
N LYS A 267 -19.59 -3.36 14.40
CA LYS A 267 -20.20 -4.49 15.12
C LYS A 267 -21.72 -4.32 15.27
N GLN A 268 -22.19 -3.15 15.70
CA GLN A 268 -23.63 -2.88 15.83
C GLN A 268 -24.34 -2.94 14.47
N TYR A 269 -23.69 -2.44 13.41
CA TYR A 269 -24.19 -2.54 12.04
C TYR A 269 -24.41 -4.00 11.62
N LEU A 270 -23.41 -4.84 11.83
CA LEU A 270 -23.48 -6.26 11.51
C LEU A 270 -24.54 -6.97 12.36
N GLN A 271 -24.64 -6.67 13.66
CA GLN A 271 -25.69 -7.23 14.52
C GLN A 271 -27.10 -6.86 14.03
N LYS A 272 -27.31 -5.57 13.72
CA LYS A 272 -28.59 -5.05 13.23
C LYS A 272 -29.01 -5.67 11.89
N LEU A 273 -28.05 -5.96 11.00
CA LEU A 273 -28.32 -6.70 9.76
C LEU A 273 -28.94 -8.08 10.04
N HIS A 274 -28.41 -8.80 11.03
CA HIS A 274 -28.91 -10.14 11.39
C HIS A 274 -30.24 -10.07 12.13
N GLU A 275 -30.40 -9.12 13.05
CA GLU A 275 -31.66 -8.89 13.79
C GLU A 275 -32.83 -8.54 12.86
N LYS A 276 -32.55 -7.81 11.78
CA LYS A 276 -33.55 -7.42 10.77
C LYS A 276 -33.68 -8.40 9.60
N HIS A 277 -32.95 -9.51 9.63
CA HIS A 277 -32.91 -10.50 8.54
C HIS A 277 -32.50 -9.92 7.17
N PHE A 278 -31.67 -8.87 7.16
CA PHE A 278 -31.10 -8.28 5.95
C PHE A 278 -29.66 -8.73 5.67
N ALA A 279 -29.08 -9.56 6.55
CA ALA A 279 -27.73 -10.09 6.39
C ALA A 279 -27.62 -11.05 5.21
N THR A 280 -26.59 -10.88 4.38
CA THR A 280 -26.18 -11.88 3.39
C THR A 280 -25.39 -13.01 4.05
N LYS A 281 -25.11 -14.09 3.30
CA LYS A 281 -24.20 -15.15 3.75
C LYS A 281 -22.82 -14.63 4.14
N ALA A 282 -22.31 -13.65 3.40
CA ALA A 282 -21.02 -13.02 3.72
C ALA A 282 -21.06 -12.31 5.08
N ALA A 283 -22.17 -11.62 5.40
CA ALA A 283 -22.30 -10.92 6.67
C ALA A 283 -22.20 -11.83 7.90
N HIS A 284 -22.52 -13.13 7.78
CA HIS A 284 -22.31 -14.11 8.85
C HIS A 284 -20.85 -14.15 9.29
N ASP A 285 -19.93 -14.34 8.33
CA ASP A 285 -18.49 -14.42 8.61
C ASP A 285 -17.93 -13.09 9.09
N TRP A 286 -18.46 -11.97 8.60
CA TRP A 286 -18.09 -10.64 9.09
C TRP A 286 -18.46 -10.47 10.55
N LEU A 287 -19.68 -10.86 10.96
CA LEU A 287 -20.11 -10.75 12.34
C LEU A 287 -19.29 -11.68 13.26
N LEU A 288 -19.05 -12.92 12.82
CA LEU A 288 -18.20 -13.86 13.57
C LEU A 288 -16.78 -13.31 13.73
N CYS A 289 -16.18 -12.78 12.67
CA CYS A 289 -14.84 -12.19 12.74
C CYS A 289 -14.81 -10.90 13.57
N ALA A 290 -15.88 -10.11 13.60
CA ALA A 290 -15.99 -8.95 14.48
C ALA A 290 -15.86 -9.36 15.96
N TYR A 291 -16.54 -10.43 16.37
CA TYR A 291 -16.38 -10.97 17.72
C TYR A 291 -14.97 -11.46 18.00
N LEU A 292 -14.36 -12.18 17.05
CA LEU A 292 -12.99 -12.68 17.21
C LEU A 292 -11.95 -11.55 17.29
N LEU A 293 -12.10 -10.50 16.48
CA LEU A 293 -11.22 -9.31 16.50
C LEU A 293 -11.31 -8.55 17.83
N ASP A 294 -12.48 -8.52 18.46
CA ASP A 294 -12.72 -7.95 19.79
C ASP A 294 -12.32 -8.91 20.93
N GLY A 295 -12.05 -10.18 20.63
CA GLY A 295 -11.83 -11.24 21.63
C GLY A 295 -13.07 -11.65 22.40
N ASP A 296 -14.26 -11.32 21.90
CA ASP A 296 -15.55 -11.69 22.48
C ASP A 296 -15.91 -13.13 22.08
N ILE A 297 -15.19 -14.09 22.67
CA ILE A 297 -15.34 -15.52 22.37
C ILE A 297 -16.75 -16.02 22.74
N ASP A 298 -17.39 -15.43 23.76
CA ASP A 298 -18.72 -15.85 24.20
C ASP A 298 -19.78 -15.52 23.15
N ARG A 299 -19.79 -14.29 22.62
CA ARG A 299 -20.73 -13.93 21.55
C ARG A 299 -20.42 -14.67 20.26
N PHE A 300 -19.14 -14.93 19.97
CA PHE A 300 -18.77 -15.79 18.86
C PHE A 300 -19.38 -17.20 19.00
N ALA A 301 -19.19 -17.85 20.16
CA ALA A 301 -19.73 -19.19 20.42
C ALA A 301 -21.27 -19.23 20.37
N GLN A 302 -21.94 -18.19 20.87
CA GLN A 302 -23.41 -18.08 20.78
C GLN A 302 -23.92 -17.99 19.33
N ASN A 303 -23.18 -17.34 18.43
CA ASN A 303 -23.65 -17.07 17.08
C ASN A 303 -23.16 -18.09 16.04
N ILE A 304 -22.01 -18.74 16.23
CA ILE A 304 -21.47 -19.69 15.22
C ILE A 304 -22.44 -20.84 14.91
N LYS A 305 -23.15 -21.35 15.92
CA LYS A 305 -24.20 -22.38 15.76
C LYS A 305 -25.35 -21.98 14.83
N ARG A 306 -25.59 -20.68 14.67
CA ARG A 306 -26.67 -20.15 13.82
C ARG A 306 -26.29 -20.22 12.35
N PHE A 307 -25.00 -20.18 12.04
CA PHE A 307 -24.50 -20.04 10.67
C PHE A 307 -23.77 -21.28 10.17
N TYR A 308 -23.21 -22.09 11.08
CA TYR A 308 -22.43 -23.27 10.76
C TYR A 308 -22.87 -24.50 11.56
N ASN A 309 -22.75 -25.67 10.92
CA ASN A 309 -22.79 -26.93 11.63
C ASN A 309 -21.43 -27.18 12.30
N ILE A 310 -21.42 -27.35 13.62
CA ILE A 310 -20.18 -27.53 14.40
C ILE A 310 -19.50 -28.86 14.08
N ASP A 311 -20.29 -29.89 13.79
CA ASP A 311 -19.80 -31.23 13.45
C ASP A 311 -19.37 -31.31 11.98
N GLY A 312 -19.56 -30.23 11.21
CA GLY A 312 -19.19 -30.12 9.81
C GLY A 312 -17.80 -29.51 9.58
N THR A 313 -17.56 -29.14 8.33
CA THR A 313 -16.34 -28.42 7.93
C THR A 313 -16.41 -26.97 8.41
N LEU A 314 -15.59 -26.63 9.40
CA LEU A 314 -15.47 -25.28 9.94
C LEU A 314 -14.19 -24.59 9.45
N PRO A 315 -14.24 -23.28 9.21
CA PRO A 315 -13.05 -22.49 8.93
C PRO A 315 -11.96 -22.63 9.99
N LYS A 316 -10.69 -22.65 9.59
CA LYS A 316 -9.52 -22.80 10.47
C LYS A 316 -9.60 -21.93 11.73
N HIS A 317 -9.78 -20.63 11.57
CA HIS A 317 -9.76 -19.72 12.72
C HIS A 317 -10.99 -19.87 13.61
N TYR A 318 -12.09 -20.38 13.08
CA TYR A 318 -13.29 -20.67 13.87
C TYR A 318 -13.08 -21.91 14.73
N ARG A 319 -12.41 -22.93 14.19
CA ARG A 319 -11.98 -24.11 14.95
C ARG A 319 -11.00 -23.72 16.06
N GLU A 320 -9.99 -22.92 15.74
CA GLU A 320 -9.03 -22.39 16.73
C GLU A 320 -9.74 -21.61 17.84
N ALA A 321 -10.71 -20.74 17.50
CA ALA A 321 -11.49 -19.99 18.49
C ALA A 321 -12.37 -20.88 19.38
N LEU A 322 -12.95 -21.96 18.84
CA LEU A 322 -13.74 -22.91 19.62
C LEU A 322 -12.91 -23.74 20.60
N ILE A 323 -11.68 -24.12 20.21
CA ILE A 323 -10.72 -24.75 21.13
C ILE A 323 -10.39 -23.78 22.27
N LEU A 324 -10.08 -22.53 21.93
CA LEU A 324 -9.82 -21.50 22.94
C LEU A 324 -11.04 -21.31 23.88
N TYR A 325 -12.26 -21.25 23.33
CA TYR A 325 -13.50 -21.13 24.11
C TYR A 325 -13.64 -22.23 25.18
N ARG A 326 -13.36 -23.48 24.80
CA ARG A 326 -13.39 -24.63 25.70
C ARG A 326 -12.45 -24.45 26.90
N HIS A 327 -11.24 -23.96 26.65
CA HIS A 327 -10.24 -23.77 27.72
C HIS A 327 -10.49 -22.52 28.58
N LEU A 328 -11.17 -21.50 28.04
CA LEU A 328 -11.47 -20.26 28.76
C LEU A 328 -12.73 -20.33 29.64
N ARG A 329 -13.59 -21.34 29.48
CA ARG A 329 -14.90 -21.41 30.14
C ARG A 329 -15.08 -22.72 30.91
N GLN A 330 -15.49 -22.60 32.17
CA GLN A 330 -15.79 -23.74 33.03
C GLN A 330 -17.07 -24.49 32.60
N HIS A 331 -18.05 -23.74 32.07
CA HIS A 331 -19.33 -24.28 31.59
C HIS A 331 -19.61 -23.79 30.15
N PRO A 332 -18.95 -24.37 29.14
CA PRO A 332 -19.15 -23.97 27.75
C PRO A 332 -20.55 -24.38 27.25
N LEU A 333 -21.16 -23.56 26.40
CA LEU A 333 -22.48 -23.85 25.80
C LEU A 333 -22.48 -25.13 24.96
N PHE A 334 -21.32 -25.51 24.46
CA PHE A 334 -21.03 -26.76 23.76
C PHE A 334 -19.52 -26.92 23.65
N VAL A 335 -19.09 -28.14 23.36
CA VAL A 335 -17.67 -28.47 23.20
C VAL A 335 -17.42 -28.88 21.76
N TYR A 336 -16.50 -28.18 21.11
CA TYR A 336 -15.93 -28.61 19.84
C TYR A 336 -14.81 -29.61 20.10
N HIS A 337 -14.81 -30.74 19.40
CA HIS A 337 -13.85 -31.81 19.60
C HIS A 337 -12.93 -31.94 18.39
N SER A 338 -11.62 -31.92 18.65
CA SER A 338 -10.56 -32.22 17.68
C SER A 338 -9.29 -32.59 18.44
N ASP A 339 -8.88 -33.86 18.36
CA ASP A 339 -7.69 -34.35 19.05
C ASP A 339 -6.43 -33.63 18.57
N VAL A 340 -6.30 -33.45 17.24
CA VAL A 340 -5.14 -32.78 16.64
C VAL A 340 -5.00 -31.33 17.14
N MET A 341 -6.08 -30.55 17.14
CA MET A 341 -6.01 -29.15 17.58
C MET A 341 -5.88 -29.00 19.10
N ASN A 342 -6.34 -29.98 19.90
CA ASN A 342 -6.08 -29.98 21.34
C ASN A 342 -4.57 -30.14 21.60
N VAL A 343 -3.92 -31.07 20.90
CA VAL A 343 -2.45 -31.25 20.99
C VAL A 343 -1.72 -29.97 20.56
N ASP A 344 -2.10 -29.38 19.43
CA ASP A 344 -1.51 -28.11 18.96
C ASP A 344 -1.68 -26.98 19.99
N TYR A 345 -2.82 -26.93 20.68
CA TYR A 345 -3.08 -25.93 21.72
C TYR A 345 -2.24 -26.18 22.98
N ASP A 346 -2.09 -27.44 23.39
CA ASP A 346 -1.26 -27.80 24.54
C ASP A 346 0.22 -27.44 24.28
N ASP A 347 0.73 -27.72 23.08
CA ASP A 347 2.07 -27.31 22.62
C ASP A 347 2.23 -25.78 22.62
N TYR A 348 1.22 -25.05 22.14
CA TYR A 348 1.18 -23.59 22.20
C TYR A 348 1.29 -23.08 23.65
N MET A 349 0.52 -23.66 24.57
CA MET A 349 0.52 -23.28 26.00
C MET A 349 1.81 -23.71 26.71
N ASP A 350 2.44 -24.79 26.26
CA ASP A 350 3.76 -25.23 26.72
C ASP A 350 4.85 -24.20 26.41
N ILE A 351 4.85 -23.64 25.19
CA ILE A 351 5.79 -22.56 24.82
C ILE A 351 5.59 -21.35 25.73
N ILE A 352 4.34 -20.95 26.00
CA ILE A 352 4.04 -19.83 26.90
C ILE A 352 4.60 -20.08 28.31
N ARG A 353 4.43 -21.30 28.84
CA ARG A 353 4.89 -21.68 30.19
C ARG A 353 6.41 -21.77 30.31
N LYS A 354 7.09 -22.23 29.25
CA LYS A 354 8.55 -22.43 29.22
C LYS A 354 9.34 -21.15 28.92
N SER A 355 8.73 -20.19 28.24
CA SER A 355 9.38 -18.93 27.85
C SER A 355 9.66 -18.05 29.06
N LYS A 356 10.90 -17.55 29.19
CA LYS A 356 11.30 -16.71 30.34
C LYS A 356 11.01 -15.23 30.10
N THR A 357 11.08 -14.80 28.85
CA THR A 357 10.89 -13.39 28.46
C THR A 357 9.77 -13.25 27.43
N GLN A 358 9.16 -12.06 27.37
CA GLN A 358 8.11 -11.77 26.40
C GLN A 358 8.63 -11.77 24.95
N ASP A 359 9.88 -11.38 24.73
CA ASP A 359 10.50 -11.38 23.39
C ASP A 359 10.77 -12.80 22.87
N GLU A 360 11.33 -13.67 23.71
CA GLU A 360 11.54 -15.08 23.40
C GLU A 360 10.21 -15.78 23.07
N ARG A 361 9.19 -15.58 23.92
CA ARG A 361 7.85 -16.11 23.69
C ARG A 361 7.30 -15.67 22.33
N ARG A 362 7.36 -14.37 22.03
CA ARG A 362 6.86 -13.82 20.76
C ARG A 362 7.61 -14.37 19.57
N TYR A 363 8.92 -14.52 19.66
CA TYR A 363 9.73 -15.08 18.58
C TYR A 363 9.35 -16.54 18.30
N LEU A 364 9.32 -17.39 19.34
CA LEU A 364 8.98 -18.81 19.21
C LEU A 364 7.55 -19.02 18.70
N LEU A 365 6.57 -18.34 19.31
CA LEU A 365 5.17 -18.44 18.90
C LEU A 365 4.94 -17.90 17.49
N ARG A 366 5.65 -16.85 17.06
CA ARG A 366 5.50 -16.29 15.71
C ARG A 366 5.96 -17.27 14.63
N GLN A 367 6.96 -18.11 14.90
CA GLN A 367 7.45 -19.09 13.92
C GLN A 367 6.45 -20.21 13.66
N SER A 368 5.93 -20.83 14.72
CA SER A 368 5.06 -22.01 14.60
C SER A 368 3.58 -21.65 14.52
N TYR A 369 3.15 -20.59 15.22
CA TYR A 369 1.74 -20.26 15.42
C TYR A 369 1.39 -18.81 15.04
N GLY A 370 2.29 -18.06 14.39
CA GLY A 370 2.06 -16.64 14.05
C GLY A 370 0.86 -16.37 13.15
N LYS A 371 0.31 -17.43 12.53
CA LYS A 371 -0.85 -17.43 11.63
C LYS A 371 -2.11 -18.03 12.27
N THR A 372 -2.16 -18.18 13.60
CA THR A 372 -3.34 -18.71 14.30
C THR A 372 -4.07 -17.61 15.03
N TYR A 373 -5.36 -17.84 15.30
CA TYR A 373 -6.15 -16.98 16.15
C TYR A 373 -5.60 -16.91 17.58
N TRP A 374 -4.99 -17.99 18.10
CA TRP A 374 -4.38 -17.99 19.43
C TRP A 374 -3.26 -16.95 19.55
N PHE A 375 -2.39 -16.85 18.54
CA PHE A 375 -1.34 -15.84 18.51
C PHE A 375 -1.93 -14.42 18.51
N TYR A 376 -2.97 -14.18 17.72
CA TYR A 376 -3.68 -12.90 17.75
C TYR A 376 -4.27 -12.60 19.14
N TYR A 377 -4.97 -13.55 19.75
CA TYR A 377 -5.65 -13.39 21.03
C TYR A 377 -4.67 -13.11 22.18
N PHE A 378 -3.64 -13.93 22.34
CA PHE A 378 -2.71 -13.82 23.47
C PHE A 378 -1.67 -12.71 23.28
N GLU A 379 -1.10 -12.55 22.09
CA GLU A 379 0.03 -11.62 21.91
C GLU A 379 -0.40 -10.24 21.39
N LYS A 380 -1.46 -10.14 20.57
CA LYS A 380 -1.89 -8.84 20.03
C LYS A 380 -3.02 -8.21 20.82
N LEU A 381 -4.06 -8.98 21.14
CA LEU A 381 -5.25 -8.45 21.80
C LEU A 381 -4.97 -8.09 23.26
N GLN A 382 -4.37 -8.99 24.04
CA GLN A 382 -4.08 -8.73 25.46
C GLN A 382 -3.06 -7.60 25.66
N GLU A 383 -2.07 -7.46 24.78
CA GLU A 383 -1.17 -6.30 24.81
C GLU A 383 -1.92 -4.99 24.59
N ARG A 384 -2.88 -4.96 23.66
CA ARG A 384 -3.70 -3.76 23.42
C ARG A 384 -4.49 -3.40 24.67
N VAL A 385 -5.16 -4.37 25.29
CA VAL A 385 -5.94 -4.15 26.53
C VAL A 385 -5.05 -3.55 27.63
N LYS A 386 -3.84 -4.09 27.81
CA LYS A 386 -2.84 -3.57 28.78
C LYS A 386 -2.35 -2.16 28.49
N ARG A 387 -2.34 -1.71 27.23
CA ARG A 387 -1.94 -0.33 26.86
C ARG A 387 -3.06 0.68 27.05
N THR A 388 -4.30 0.22 27.07
CA THR A 388 -5.50 1.06 27.23
C THR A 388 -6.04 1.09 28.66
N SER A 389 -5.61 0.16 29.51
CA SER A 389 -5.82 0.15 30.97
C SER A 389 -4.72 0.91 31.68
#